data_AF-A0A1Y1LQ11-F1
#
_entry.id   AF-A0A1Y1LQ11-F1
#
_cell.length_a   1.000
_cell.length_b   1.000
_cell.length_c   1.000
_cell.angle_alpha   90.00
_cell.angle_beta   90.00
_cell.angle_gamma   90.00
#
_symmetry.space_group_name_H-M   'P 1'
#
loop_
_entity.id
_entity.type
_entity.pdbx_description
1 polymer ?
#
loop_
_entity_poly.entity_id
_entity_poly.type
_entity_poly.pdbx_seq_one_letter_code
_entity_poly.pdbx_strand_id
1 'polypeptide(L)'
;KEAPSSTTHAPACTATASSGTGGFFDLRPDTAHPSEKGKQHKTAHAKDYHARGYDYGKNFTLNICGAVVDPVTEVVGVSKSQWANVSAYYMSHGSIYSIGSESMDLVSRGRKLVLQYTG
;
A
#
# COMPACT_ATOMS: atom_id res chain seq x y z
N LYS A 1 -36.58 -12.85 15.98
CA LYS A 1 -36.02 -11.48 16.10
C LYS A 1 -34.51 -11.62 15.92
N GLU A 2 -34.03 -11.41 14.71
CA GLU A 2 -32.62 -11.55 14.35
C GLU A 2 -31.86 -10.35 14.94
N ALA A 3 -30.84 -10.60 15.75
CA ALA A 3 -30.06 -9.53 16.37
C ALA A 3 -29.22 -8.85 15.26
N PRO A 4 -29.12 -7.51 15.24
CA PRO A 4 -28.25 -6.84 14.28
C PRO A 4 -26.81 -7.25 14.58
N SER A 5 -26.17 -7.93 13.63
CA SER A 5 -24.73 -8.19 13.66
C SER A 5 -24.00 -6.86 13.59
N SER A 6 -23.55 -6.35 14.73
CA SER A 6 -22.60 -5.24 14.79
C SER A 6 -21.26 -5.74 14.24
N THR A 7 -21.09 -5.72 12.92
CA THR A 7 -19.78 -5.89 12.29
C THR A 7 -18.93 -4.68 12.67
N THR A 8 -18.13 -4.80 13.73
CA THR A 8 -17.03 -3.87 14.00
C THR A 8 -16.09 -3.95 12.80
N HIS A 9 -16.04 -2.90 11.98
CA HIS A 9 -15.09 -2.82 10.89
C HIS A 9 -13.67 -2.92 11.47
N ALA A 10 -12.84 -3.79 10.88
CA ALA A 10 -11.43 -3.85 11.23
C ALA A 10 -10.79 -2.48 11.00
N PRO A 11 -9.87 -2.02 11.87
CA PRO A 11 -9.10 -0.81 11.60
C PRO A 11 -8.42 -0.87 10.22
N ALA A 12 -8.32 0.27 9.55
CA ALA A 12 -7.65 0.35 8.24
C ALA A 12 -6.22 -0.20 8.31
N CYS A 13 -5.79 -0.88 7.26
CA CYS A 13 -4.49 -1.56 7.15
C CYS A 13 -4.26 -2.64 8.23
N THR A 14 -5.33 -3.28 8.70
CA THR A 14 -5.25 -4.42 9.61
C THR A 14 -6.10 -5.58 9.10
N ALA A 15 -5.72 -6.81 9.46
CA ALA A 15 -6.46 -8.01 9.09
C ALA A 15 -6.49 -9.02 10.24
N THR A 16 -7.57 -9.79 10.33
CA THR A 16 -7.64 -10.97 11.20
C THR A 16 -7.46 -12.23 10.36
N ALA A 17 -6.77 -13.23 10.90
CA ALA A 17 -6.49 -14.50 10.23
C ALA A 17 -7.78 -15.23 9.85
N SER A 18 -7.94 -15.51 8.56
CA SER A 18 -9.08 -16.28 8.02
C SER A 18 -9.05 -17.77 8.43
N SER A 19 -7.93 -18.29 8.91
CA SER A 19 -7.73 -19.70 9.26
C SER A 19 -8.23 -20.11 10.66
N GLY A 20 -8.98 -19.25 11.36
CA GLY A 20 -9.51 -19.55 12.70
C GLY A 20 -8.45 -19.56 13.81
N THR A 21 -7.20 -19.23 13.50
CA THR A 21 -6.08 -19.19 14.45
C THR A 21 -6.10 -17.95 15.36
N GLY A 22 -7.00 -17.00 15.12
CA GLY A 22 -7.13 -15.77 15.91
C GLY A 22 -5.99 -14.76 15.72
N GLY A 23 -5.08 -14.98 14.76
CA GLY A 23 -3.99 -14.05 14.49
C GLY A 23 -4.50 -12.68 14.04
N PHE A 24 -3.88 -11.61 14.54
CA PHE A 24 -4.14 -10.23 14.14
C PHE A 24 -2.88 -9.67 13.48
N PHE A 25 -3.06 -9.00 12.34
CA PHE A 25 -1.98 -8.43 11.55
C PHE A 25 -2.21 -6.94 11.39
N ASP A 26 -1.18 -6.16 11.67
CA ASP A 26 -1.17 -4.70 11.58
C ASP A 26 0.04 -4.28 10.75
N LEU A 27 -0.20 -3.76 9.55
CA LEU A 27 0.86 -3.31 8.64
C LEU A 27 1.06 -1.79 8.68
N ARG A 28 0.39 -1.06 9.58
CA ARG A 28 0.61 0.38 9.73
C ARG A 28 2.06 0.74 10.07
N PRO A 29 2.82 -0.04 10.87
CA PRO A 29 4.25 0.21 11.07
C PRO A 29 5.08 0.08 9.79
N ASP A 30 4.59 -0.67 8.80
CA ASP A 30 5.25 -0.89 7.52
C ASP A 30 4.89 0.19 6.48
N THR A 31 3.92 1.07 6.75
CA THR A 31 3.65 2.21 5.88
C THR A 31 4.84 3.16 5.88
N ALA A 32 5.34 3.46 4.68
CA ALA A 32 6.38 4.43 4.52
C ALA A 32 5.80 5.85 4.62
N HIS A 33 6.49 6.71 5.36
CA HIS A 33 6.09 8.09 5.61
C HIS A 33 7.24 9.04 5.33
N PRO A 34 6.98 10.26 4.83
CA PRO A 34 8.02 11.27 4.70
C PRO A 34 8.67 11.53 6.07
N SER A 35 10.00 11.64 6.11
CA SER A 35 10.67 12.06 7.34
C SER A 35 10.25 13.50 7.69
N GLU A 36 9.57 13.70 8.81
CA GLU A 36 9.40 15.06 9.35
C GLU A 36 10.79 15.64 9.64
N LYS A 37 11.07 16.85 9.13
CA LYS A 37 12.34 17.55 9.41
C LYS A 37 12.53 17.66 10.93
N GLY A 38 13.51 16.93 11.45
CA GLY A 38 13.88 16.94 12.87
C GLY A 38 13.31 15.81 13.74
N LYS A 39 12.49 14.89 13.20
CA LYS A 39 12.01 13.72 13.94
C LYS A 39 12.27 12.43 13.15
N GLN A 40 13.37 11.75 13.47
CA GLN A 40 13.54 10.35 13.06
C GLN A 40 12.62 9.50 13.93
N HIS A 41 11.47 9.09 13.40
CA HIS A 41 10.71 7.99 13.97
C HIS A 41 11.56 6.72 13.82
N LYS A 42 12.04 6.15 14.94
CA LYS A 42 12.92 4.97 14.98
C LYS A 42 12.33 3.73 14.28
N THR A 43 11.05 3.74 13.96
CA THR A 43 10.30 2.61 13.39
C THR A 43 9.64 2.93 12.05
N ALA A 44 9.67 4.17 11.56
CA ALA A 44 8.97 4.53 10.32
C ALA A 44 9.89 4.35 9.12
N HIS A 45 9.45 3.57 8.14
CA HIS A 45 10.12 3.50 6.85
C HIS A 45 10.05 4.88 6.18
N ALA A 46 11.18 5.58 6.05
CA ALA A 46 11.19 6.95 5.54
C ALA A 46 11.15 7.04 4.00
N LYS A 47 11.17 5.90 3.32
CA LYS A 47 11.35 5.78 1.87
C LYS A 47 10.44 4.69 1.33
N ASP A 48 10.07 4.84 0.06
CA ASP A 48 9.34 3.82 -0.68
C ASP A 48 10.09 2.50 -0.74
N TYR A 49 9.33 1.42 -0.85
CA TYR A 49 9.85 0.08 -1.09
C TYR A 49 10.24 -0.06 -2.55
N HIS A 50 11.38 -0.71 -2.79
CA HIS A 50 11.86 -1.00 -4.13
C HIS A 50 11.95 -2.51 -4.36
N ALA A 51 11.25 -2.99 -5.38
CA ALA A 51 11.31 -4.38 -5.82
C ALA A 51 11.99 -4.48 -7.18
N ARG A 52 12.90 -5.45 -7.32
CA ARG A 52 13.56 -5.75 -8.60
C ARG A 52 12.69 -6.69 -9.43
N GLY A 53 12.19 -6.22 -10.56
CA GLY A 53 11.44 -7.02 -11.52
C GLY A 53 12.33 -7.61 -12.59
N TYR A 54 13.18 -8.58 -12.22
CA TYR A 54 14.12 -9.21 -13.16
C TYR A 54 13.41 -9.74 -14.42
N ASP A 55 12.26 -10.40 -14.23
CA ASP A 55 11.46 -10.96 -15.33
C ASP A 55 10.75 -9.90 -16.19
N TYR A 56 10.58 -8.69 -15.65
CA TYR A 56 9.94 -7.57 -16.34
C TYR A 56 10.97 -6.60 -16.95
N GLY A 57 12.26 -6.77 -16.65
CA GLY A 57 13.33 -5.85 -17.04
C GLY A 57 13.12 -4.42 -16.52
N LYS A 58 12.41 -4.27 -15.39
CA LYS A 58 12.02 -3.00 -14.77
C LYS A 58 12.06 -3.15 -13.25
N ASN A 59 12.26 -2.03 -12.54
CA ASN A 59 12.12 -1.99 -11.09
C ASN A 59 10.79 -1.34 -10.74
N PHE A 60 10.26 -1.74 -9.59
CA PHE A 60 8.99 -1.27 -9.06
C PHE A 60 9.24 -0.47 -7.79
N THR A 61 8.49 0.61 -7.66
CA THR A 61 8.44 1.42 -6.44
C THR A 61 7.02 1.31 -5.89
N LEU A 62 6.89 1.08 -4.59
CA LEU A 62 5.58 1.03 -3.93
C LEU A 62 5.64 1.47 -2.47
N ASN A 63 4.47 1.73 -1.90
CA ASN A 63 4.26 1.89 -0.47
C ASN A 63 3.18 0.94 0.06
N ILE A 64 3.22 0.59 1.34
CA ILE A 64 2.25 -0.30 2.00
C ILE A 64 1.17 0.56 2.66
N CYS A 65 -0.09 0.31 2.31
CA CYS A 65 -1.25 1.02 2.87
C CYS A 65 -1.26 2.55 2.72
N GLY A 66 -0.57 3.08 1.73
CA GLY A 66 -0.56 4.51 1.43
C GLY A 66 0.04 4.79 0.06
N ALA A 67 -0.09 6.02 -0.42
CA ALA A 67 0.57 6.51 -1.62
C ALA A 67 2.10 6.50 -1.48
N VAL A 68 2.83 6.53 -2.59
CA VAL A 68 4.29 6.64 -2.57
C VAL A 68 4.75 7.90 -1.83
N VAL A 69 5.83 7.79 -1.06
CA VAL A 69 6.40 8.86 -0.25
C VAL A 69 6.92 9.98 -1.13
N ASP A 70 7.66 9.63 -2.18
CA ASP A 70 8.15 10.59 -3.17
C ASP A 70 7.06 10.81 -4.23
N PRO A 71 6.38 11.98 -4.25
CA PRO A 71 5.23 12.19 -5.10
C PRO A 71 5.59 12.08 -6.58
N VAL A 72 4.75 11.37 -7.34
CA VAL A 72 4.90 11.23 -8.78
C VAL A 72 4.03 12.23 -9.54
N THR A 73 4.50 12.65 -10.71
CA THR A 73 3.78 13.51 -11.63
C THR A 73 3.87 12.96 -13.04
N GLU A 74 3.00 13.44 -13.94
CA GLU A 74 2.99 13.06 -15.36
C GLU A 74 2.82 11.54 -15.57
N VAL A 75 2.07 10.92 -14.67
CA VAL A 75 1.79 9.48 -14.70
C VAL A 75 0.93 9.16 -15.92
N VAL A 76 1.43 8.28 -16.79
CA VAL A 76 0.80 7.94 -18.06
C VAL A 76 -0.59 7.35 -17.81
N GLY A 77 -1.61 7.92 -18.45
CA GLY A 77 -2.98 7.42 -18.38
C GLY A 77 -3.73 7.71 -17.07
N VAL A 78 -3.10 8.39 -16.11
CA VAL A 78 -3.72 8.75 -14.82
C VAL A 78 -3.95 10.25 -14.77
N SER A 79 -5.14 10.67 -14.34
CA SER A 79 -5.48 12.09 -14.24
C SER A 79 -4.65 12.80 -13.15
N LYS A 80 -4.35 14.09 -13.34
CA LYS A 80 -3.53 14.89 -12.39
C LYS A 80 -4.09 14.86 -10.96
N SER A 81 -5.40 14.82 -10.79
CA SER A 81 -6.06 14.75 -9.48
C SER A 81 -5.86 13.42 -8.77
N GLN A 82 -5.44 12.36 -9.47
CA GLN A 82 -5.23 11.02 -8.92
C GLN A 82 -3.76 10.68 -8.67
N TRP A 83 -2.81 11.50 -9.13
CA TRP A 83 -1.37 11.22 -8.93
C TRP A 83 -0.97 11.11 -7.47
N ALA A 84 -1.61 11.91 -6.60
CA ALA A 84 -1.38 11.89 -5.16
C ALA A 84 -1.74 10.55 -4.50
N ASN A 85 -2.54 9.72 -5.18
CA ASN A 85 -2.99 8.43 -4.66
C ASN A 85 -2.17 7.27 -5.24
N VAL A 86 -1.22 7.49 -6.16
CA VAL A 86 -0.43 6.41 -6.74
C VAL A 86 0.38 5.73 -5.64
N SER A 87 0.17 4.43 -5.46
CA SER A 87 0.79 3.65 -4.38
C SER A 87 1.85 2.69 -4.89
N ALA A 88 1.78 2.32 -6.17
CA ALA A 88 2.79 1.51 -6.82
C ALA A 88 2.95 1.95 -8.27
N TYR A 89 4.19 1.97 -8.77
CA TYR A 89 4.48 2.31 -10.17
C TYR A 89 5.77 1.63 -10.66
N TYR A 90 5.97 1.68 -11.98
CA TYR A 90 7.27 1.41 -12.61
C TYR A 90 7.61 2.52 -13.61
N MET A 91 8.89 2.64 -13.95
CA MET A 91 9.37 3.55 -14.97
C MET A 91 9.78 2.79 -16.21
N SER A 92 9.36 3.25 -17.39
CA SER A 92 9.81 2.70 -18.68
C SER A 92 10.04 3.83 -19.67
N HIS A 93 11.19 3.83 -20.34
CA HIS A 93 11.58 4.87 -21.31
C HIS A 93 11.43 6.32 -20.79
N GLY A 94 11.66 6.54 -19.50
CA GLY A 94 11.54 7.85 -18.86
C GLY A 94 10.12 8.22 -18.41
N SER A 95 9.11 7.41 -18.73
CA SER A 95 7.72 7.63 -18.33
C SER A 95 7.34 6.78 -17.11
N ILE A 96 6.48 7.34 -16.26
CA ILE A 96 5.94 6.66 -15.06
C ILE A 96 4.60 6.01 -15.40
N TYR A 97 4.44 4.75 -15.04
CA TYR A 97 3.23 3.96 -15.23
C TYR A 97 2.73 3.44 -13.88
N SER A 98 1.49 3.81 -13.52
CA SER A 98 0.85 3.35 -12.30
C SER A 98 0.54 1.84 -12.36
N ILE A 99 0.69 1.17 -11.22
CA ILE A 99 0.23 -0.20 -10.98
C ILE A 99 -1.04 -0.19 -10.12
N GLY A 100 -1.36 0.94 -9.49
CA GLY A 100 -2.62 1.17 -8.81
C GLY A 100 -2.53 2.28 -7.77
N SER A 101 -3.71 2.70 -7.33
CA SER A 101 -3.90 3.68 -6.26
C SER A 101 -3.76 3.03 -4.89
N GLU A 102 -3.54 3.87 -3.88
CA GLU A 102 -3.44 3.45 -2.48
C GLU A 102 -4.69 2.69 -2.03
N SER A 103 -4.45 1.71 -1.18
CA SER A 103 -5.47 0.91 -0.56
C SER A 103 -5.05 0.65 0.87
N MET A 104 -5.98 0.76 1.80
CA MET A 104 -5.78 0.34 3.19
C MET A 104 -6.56 -0.96 3.49
N ASP A 105 -7.14 -1.59 2.48
CA ASP A 105 -7.94 -2.79 2.62
C ASP A 105 -7.03 -4.03 2.62
N LEU A 106 -6.58 -4.41 3.82
CA LEU A 106 -5.75 -5.58 4.03
C LEU A 106 -6.64 -6.79 4.30
N VAL A 107 -6.58 -7.79 3.41
CA VAL A 107 -7.44 -8.97 3.49
C VAL A 107 -6.62 -10.22 3.79
N SER A 108 -7.09 -11.03 4.75
CA SER A 108 -6.55 -12.38 4.93
C SER A 108 -7.17 -13.34 3.92
N ARG A 109 -6.33 -14.04 3.15
CA ARG A 109 -6.75 -15.12 2.25
C ARG A 109 -5.94 -16.39 2.53
N GLY A 110 -6.52 -17.28 3.33
CA GLY A 110 -5.83 -18.47 3.82
C GLY A 110 -4.62 -18.07 4.67
N ARG A 111 -3.42 -18.56 4.30
CA ARG A 111 -2.17 -18.27 5.01
C ARG A 111 -1.42 -17.03 4.49
N LYS A 112 -2.08 -16.17 3.73
CA LYS A 112 -1.49 -14.96 3.13
C LYS A 112 -2.29 -13.73 3.49
N LEU A 113 -1.59 -12.61 3.58
CA LEU A 113 -2.18 -11.29 3.53
C LEU A 113 -2.16 -10.81 2.08
N VAL A 114 -3.25 -10.17 1.67
CA VAL A 114 -3.41 -9.60 0.34
C VAL A 114 -3.73 -8.13 0.51
N LEU A 115 -2.87 -7.29 -0.05
CA LEU A 115 -3.13 -5.87 -0.26
C LEU A 115 -3.20 -5.65 -1.77
N GLN A 116 -4.33 -5.12 -2.23
CA GLN A 116 -4.57 -4.92 -3.66
C GLN A 116 -4.63 -3.43 -3.98
N TYR A 117 -3.82 -3.01 -4.95
CA TYR A 117 -3.90 -1.69 -5.56
C TYR A 117 -4.77 -1.76 -6.82
N THR A 118 -5.65 -0.78 -7.01
CA THR A 118 -6.60 -0.71 -8.13
C THR A 118 -6.65 0.70 -8.70
N GLY A 119 -7.28 0.86 -9.87
CA GLY A 119 -7.43 2.16 -10.55
C GLY A 119 -6.69 2.21 -11.87
#